data_AF-A0A1V8RS30-F1
#
_entry.id   AF-A0A1V8RS30-F1
#
_cell.length_a   1.000
_cell.length_b   1.000
_cell.length_c   1.000
_cell.angle_alpha   90.00
_cell.angle_beta   90.00
_cell.angle_gamma   90.00
#
_symmetry.space_group_name_H-M   'P 1'
#
loop_
_entity.id
_entity.type
_entity.pdbx_description
1 polymer ?
#
loop_
_entity_poly.entity_id
_entity_poly.type
_entity_poly.pdbx_seq_one_letter_code
_entity_poly.pdbx_strand_id
1 'polypeptide(L)'
;MGETDFIVAGALTRTPFELREVEGRAVRLETIPEIITKKVYYRGSEARPRDVFDIAAAARSQLGAVVKAPGDFPEQVALSKARLEKLHPEFVRRTIAQLMIMPDYEASAADSLDTALAVLDEALSSPKT
;
A
#
# COMPACT_ATOMS: atom_id res chain seq x y z
N MET A 1 -9.74 23.07 3.80
CA MET A 1 -10.01 22.45 5.10
C MET A 1 -9.36 21.07 5.09
N GLY A 2 -8.57 20.74 6.10
CA GLY A 2 -8.06 19.38 6.27
C GLY A 2 -9.12 18.51 6.95
N GLU A 3 -9.30 17.29 6.47
CA GLU A 3 -10.13 16.26 7.11
C GLU A 3 -9.22 15.37 7.95
N THR A 4 -9.60 15.13 9.21
CA THR A 4 -8.88 14.24 10.11
C THR A 4 -9.79 13.08 10.46
N ASP A 5 -9.47 11.90 9.94
CA ASP A 5 -10.17 10.66 10.25
C ASP A 5 -9.54 9.96 11.45
N PHE A 6 -10.39 9.41 12.33
CA PHE A 6 -9.96 8.52 13.40
C PHE A 6 -10.37 7.09 13.05
N ILE A 7 -9.38 6.23 12.85
CA ILE A 7 -9.58 4.81 12.51
C ILE A 7 -9.17 3.97 13.72
N VAL A 8 -10.07 3.08 14.16
CA VAL A 8 -9.77 2.11 15.22
C VAL A 8 -9.54 0.74 14.58
N ALA A 9 -8.28 0.36 14.44
CA ALA A 9 -7.87 -0.94 13.91
C ALA A 9 -6.65 -1.47 14.67
N GLY A 10 -6.60 -2.79 14.89
CA GLY A 10 -5.47 -3.46 15.51
C GLY A 10 -4.21 -3.42 14.63
N ALA A 11 -3.07 -3.77 15.23
CA ALA A 11 -1.84 -4.00 14.48
C ALA A 11 -1.93 -5.30 13.66
N LEU A 12 -1.45 -5.28 12.41
CA LEU A 12 -1.42 -6.47 11.54
C LEU A 12 0.00 -7.02 11.36
N THR A 13 1.02 -6.27 11.72
CA THR A 13 2.43 -6.68 11.63
C THR A 13 3.12 -6.73 12.99
N ARG A 14 4.26 -7.45 13.07
CA ARG A 14 5.06 -7.57 14.31
C ARG A 14 5.68 -6.26 14.77
N THR A 15 5.95 -5.34 13.83
CA THR A 15 6.54 -4.03 14.11
C THR A 15 5.65 -2.96 13.48
N PRO A 16 4.50 -2.66 14.11
CA PRO A 16 3.45 -1.88 13.48
C PRO A 16 3.75 -0.39 13.41
N PHE A 17 4.62 0.12 14.28
CA PHE A 17 5.01 1.53 14.31
C PHE A 17 6.46 1.73 14.74
N GLU A 18 6.99 2.89 14.39
CA GLU A 18 8.22 3.45 14.95
C GLU A 18 7.91 4.77 15.66
N LEU A 19 8.70 5.13 16.67
CA LEU A 19 8.61 6.45 17.28
C LEU A 19 9.30 7.46 16.36
N ARG A 20 8.57 8.50 15.97
CA ARG A 20 9.08 9.62 15.18
C ARG A 20 8.77 10.92 15.89
N GLU A 21 9.72 11.84 15.84
CA GLU A 21 9.50 13.19 16.31
C GLU A 21 8.73 13.98 15.24
N VAL A 22 7.57 14.52 15.61
CA VAL A 22 6.76 15.40 14.78
C VAL A 22 6.47 16.64 15.60
N GLU A 23 6.99 17.79 15.16
CA GLU A 23 6.82 19.08 15.86
C GLU A 23 7.16 19.02 17.36
N GLY A 24 8.28 18.38 17.71
CA GLY A 24 8.73 18.24 19.10
C GLY A 24 7.96 17.20 19.94
N ARG A 25 7.09 16.40 19.32
CA ARG A 25 6.31 15.35 20.00
C ARG A 25 6.68 13.97 19.46
N ALA A 26 6.89 13.03 20.37
CA ALA A 26 7.06 11.62 20.00
C ALA A 26 5.71 11.03 19.57
N VAL A 27 5.59 10.69 18.29
CA VAL A 27 4.41 10.08 17.68
C VAL A 27 4.72 8.65 17.26
N ARG A 28 3.77 7.74 17.46
CA ARG A 28 3.82 6.38 16.90
C ARG A 28 3.41 6.45 15.43
N LEU A 29 4.38 6.50 14.53
CA LEU A 29 4.16 6.49 13.09
C LEU A 29 4.11 5.04 12.62
N GLU A 30 3.03 4.64 11.94
CA GLU A 30 2.93 3.30 11.38
C GLU A 30 4.05 3.04 10.36
N THR A 31 4.58 1.81 10.36
CA THR A 31 5.59 1.41 9.38
C THR A 31 4.96 1.23 8.00
N ILE A 32 5.76 1.37 6.94
CA ILE A 32 5.27 1.15 5.56
C ILE A 32 4.60 -0.23 5.40
N PRO A 33 5.18 -1.34 5.91
CA PRO A 33 4.54 -2.65 5.83
C PRO A 33 3.20 -2.70 6.55
N GLU A 34 3.07 -2.06 7.72
CA GLU A 34 1.79 -1.97 8.45
C GLU A 34 0.73 -1.23 7.61
N ILE A 35 1.06 -0.05 7.08
CA ILE A 35 0.15 0.77 6.27
C ILE A 35 -0.35 0.00 5.05
N ILE A 36 0.57 -0.64 4.30
CA ILE A 36 0.20 -1.41 3.11
C ILE A 36 -0.62 -2.64 3.48
N THR A 37 -0.24 -3.35 4.54
CA THR A 37 -0.98 -4.53 5.02
C THR A 37 -2.41 -4.14 5.41
N LYS A 38 -2.60 -3.00 6.10
CA LYS A 38 -3.94 -2.49 6.42
C LYS A 38 -4.75 -2.11 5.19
N LYS A 39 -4.13 -1.50 4.17
CA LYS A 39 -4.81 -1.19 2.91
C LYS A 39 -5.29 -2.45 2.21
N VAL A 40 -4.43 -3.47 2.08
CA VAL A 40 -4.78 -4.77 1.50
C VAL A 40 -5.88 -5.46 2.33
N TYR A 41 -5.71 -5.50 3.65
CA TYR A 41 -6.60 -6.24 4.54
C TYR A 41 -8.01 -5.62 4.62
N TYR A 42 -8.10 -4.30 4.83
CA TYR A 42 -9.39 -3.64 5.08
C TYR A 42 -10.03 -3.02 3.83
N ARG A 43 -9.24 -2.61 2.84
CA ARG A 43 -9.74 -1.87 1.66
C ARG A 43 -9.44 -2.56 0.33
N GLY A 44 -8.68 -3.66 0.34
CA GLY A 44 -8.17 -4.31 -0.86
C GLY A 44 -9.22 -4.66 -1.90
N SER A 45 -10.35 -5.24 -1.46
CA SER A 45 -11.48 -5.60 -2.32
C SER A 45 -12.18 -4.39 -2.97
N GLU A 46 -11.97 -3.18 -2.45
CA GLU A 46 -12.53 -1.92 -2.93
C GLU A 46 -11.46 -0.91 -3.36
N ALA A 47 -10.22 -1.38 -3.56
CA ALA A 47 -9.06 -0.55 -3.83
C ALA A 47 -9.29 0.44 -4.99
N ARG A 48 -8.76 1.65 -4.81
CA ARG A 48 -8.84 2.76 -5.77
C ARG A 48 -7.48 3.01 -6.41
N PRO A 49 -7.39 3.79 -7.51
CA PRO A 49 -6.12 4.11 -8.15
C PRO A 49 -5.04 4.68 -7.21
N ARG A 50 -5.43 5.38 -6.13
CA ARG A 50 -4.48 5.84 -5.11
C ARG A 50 -3.84 4.68 -4.33
N ASP A 51 -4.60 3.64 -3.99
CA ASP A 51 -4.07 2.47 -3.30
C ASP A 51 -3.10 1.70 -4.21
N VAL A 52 -3.35 1.68 -5.53
CA VAL A 52 -2.41 1.16 -6.53
C VAL A 52 -1.07 1.90 -6.46
N PHE A 53 -1.13 3.23 -6.49
CA PHE A 53 0.08 4.05 -6.37
C PHE A 53 0.79 3.85 -5.04
N ASP A 54 0.07 3.81 -3.93
CA ASP A 54 0.66 3.64 -2.59
C ASP A 54 1.43 2.31 -2.49
N ILE A 55 0.90 1.20 -3.03
CA ILE A 55 1.58 -0.11 -3.07
C ILE A 55 2.85 -0.01 -3.93
N ALA A 56 2.75 0.54 -5.14
CA ALA A 56 3.90 0.68 -6.04
C ALA A 56 5.01 1.58 -5.47
N ALA A 57 4.62 2.71 -4.87
CA ALA A 57 5.55 3.64 -4.23
C ALA A 57 6.23 3.00 -3.01
N ALA A 58 5.49 2.25 -2.19
CA ALA A 58 6.06 1.53 -1.05
C ALA A 58 7.06 0.46 -1.48
N ALA A 59 6.75 -0.28 -2.54
CA ALA A 59 7.61 -1.33 -3.08
C ALA A 59 8.98 -0.79 -3.55
N ARG A 60 9.05 0.46 -4.04
CA ARG A 60 10.31 1.07 -4.48
C ARG A 60 11.38 1.14 -3.40
N SER A 61 10.98 1.30 -2.13
CA SER A 61 11.94 1.43 -1.01
C SER A 61 11.99 0.18 -0.12
N GLN A 62 10.91 -0.59 -0.05
CA GLN A 62 10.78 -1.69 0.90
C GLN A 62 10.10 -2.93 0.31
N LEU A 63 10.39 -3.29 -0.96
CA LEU A 63 9.77 -4.42 -1.68
C LEU A 63 9.61 -5.68 -0.80
N GLY A 64 10.70 -6.19 -0.24
CA GLY A 64 10.65 -7.44 0.53
C GLY A 64 9.73 -7.38 1.75
N ALA A 65 9.64 -6.23 2.43
CA ALA A 65 8.75 -6.06 3.58
C ALA A 65 7.29 -5.86 3.15
N VAL A 66 7.08 -5.16 2.04
CA VAL A 66 5.76 -4.89 1.43
C VAL A 66 5.17 -6.13 0.76
N VAL A 67 5.99 -7.08 0.32
CA VAL A 67 5.57 -8.41 -0.13
C VAL A 67 5.26 -9.31 1.07
N LYS A 68 6.19 -9.38 2.02
CA LYS A 68 6.10 -10.32 3.15
C LYS A 68 4.91 -10.04 4.06
N ALA A 69 4.72 -8.79 4.49
CA ALA A 69 3.72 -8.49 5.52
C ALA A 69 2.27 -8.74 5.07
N PRO A 70 1.82 -8.29 3.89
CA PRO A 70 0.51 -8.67 3.35
C PRO A 70 0.40 -10.16 3.03
N GLY A 71 1.52 -10.84 2.71
CA GLY A 71 1.57 -12.28 2.44
C GLY A 71 1.05 -13.17 3.59
N ASP A 72 1.04 -12.66 4.83
CA ASP A 72 0.42 -13.33 5.97
C ASP A 72 -1.13 -13.40 5.84
N PHE A 73 -1.72 -12.67 4.90
CA PHE A 73 -3.17 -12.53 4.64
C PHE A 73 -3.54 -12.88 3.18
N PRO A 74 -3.33 -14.12 2.72
CA PRO A 74 -3.40 -14.49 1.31
C PRO A 74 -4.81 -14.32 0.69
N GLU A 75 -5.87 -14.47 1.48
CA GLU A 75 -7.24 -14.22 1.00
C GLU A 75 -7.44 -12.75 0.64
N GLN A 76 -7.01 -11.84 1.51
CA GLN A 76 -7.11 -10.40 1.31
C GLN A 76 -6.19 -9.94 0.17
N VAL A 77 -5.01 -10.53 0.03
CA VAL A 77 -4.13 -10.29 -1.12
C VAL A 77 -4.80 -10.74 -2.42
N ALA A 78 -5.40 -11.92 -2.47
CA ALA A 78 -6.10 -12.42 -3.65
C ALA A 78 -7.30 -11.53 -4.04
N LEU A 79 -8.10 -11.10 -3.06
CA LEU A 79 -9.21 -10.17 -3.28
C LEU A 79 -8.72 -8.82 -3.81
N SER A 80 -7.63 -8.30 -3.24
CA SER A 80 -6.98 -7.06 -3.70
C SER A 80 -6.52 -7.19 -5.14
N LYS A 81 -5.82 -8.29 -5.47
CA LYS A 81 -5.33 -8.54 -6.82
C LYS A 81 -6.48 -8.60 -7.82
N ALA A 82 -7.52 -9.40 -7.54
CA ALA A 82 -8.69 -9.50 -8.39
C ALA A 82 -9.42 -8.16 -8.57
N ARG A 83 -9.37 -7.27 -7.57
CA ARG A 83 -9.90 -5.91 -7.68
C ARG A 83 -9.05 -5.03 -8.59
N LEU A 84 -7.72 -5.10 -8.47
CA LEU A 84 -6.76 -4.34 -9.27
C LEU A 84 -6.80 -4.76 -10.75
N GLU A 85 -6.89 -6.06 -11.05
CA GLU A 85 -7.01 -6.59 -12.42
C GLU A 85 -8.25 -6.07 -13.16
N LYS A 86 -9.30 -5.71 -12.42
CA LYS A 86 -10.54 -5.14 -12.99
C LYS A 86 -10.46 -3.62 -13.21
N LEU A 87 -9.40 -2.96 -12.77
CA LEU A 87 -9.22 -1.53 -13.02
C LEU A 87 -8.82 -1.29 -14.48
N HIS A 88 -9.43 -0.30 -15.12
CA HIS A 88 -9.04 0.11 -16.47
C HIS A 88 -7.69 0.86 -16.41
N PRO A 89 -6.62 0.41 -17.09
CA PRO A 89 -5.29 1.00 -16.96
C PRO A 89 -5.23 2.51 -17.23
N GLU A 90 -5.88 2.99 -18.31
CA GLU A 90 -5.93 4.43 -18.61
C GLU A 90 -6.64 5.24 -17.52
N PHE A 91 -7.67 4.67 -16.87
CA PHE A 91 -8.37 5.35 -15.78
C PHE A 91 -7.46 5.47 -14.55
N VAL A 92 -6.71 4.41 -14.22
CA VAL A 92 -5.72 4.40 -13.15
C VAL A 92 -4.67 5.48 -13.41
N ARG A 93 -4.05 5.47 -14.59
CA ARG A 93 -3.03 6.43 -15.00
C ARG A 93 -3.53 7.88 -14.90
N ARG A 94 -4.71 8.17 -15.44
CA ARG A 94 -5.30 9.52 -15.39
C ARG A 94 -5.62 9.98 -13.97
N THR A 95 -6.07 9.07 -13.11
CA THR A 95 -6.39 9.39 -11.71
C THR A 95 -5.11 9.65 -10.92
N ILE A 96 -4.07 8.83 -11.10
CA ILE A 96 -2.78 9.00 -10.43
C ILE A 96 -2.09 10.29 -10.88
N ALA A 97 -2.20 10.67 -12.15
CA ALA A 97 -1.66 11.93 -12.67
C ALA A 97 -2.26 13.20 -12.02
N GLN A 98 -3.38 13.08 -11.30
CA GLN A 98 -3.99 14.19 -10.55
C GLN A 98 -3.53 14.25 -9.09
N LEU A 99 -2.76 13.26 -8.63
CA LEU A 99 -2.21 13.26 -7.28
C LEU A 99 -1.08 14.28 -7.16
N MET A 100 -0.97 14.90 -5.99
CA MET A 100 0.24 15.62 -5.61
C MET A 100 1.29 14.60 -5.20
N ILE A 101 2.15 14.22 -6.16
CA ILE A 101 3.22 13.25 -5.97
C ILE A 101 4.51 13.99 -5.64
N MET A 102 5.25 13.49 -4.66
CA MET A 102 6.58 14.01 -4.35
C MET A 102 7.52 13.74 -5.53
N PRO A 103 8.42 14.67 -5.93
CA PRO A 103 9.25 14.54 -7.12
C PRO A 103 9.97 13.19 -7.23
N ASP A 104 10.48 12.69 -6.10
CA ASP A 104 11.18 11.42 -6.08
C ASP A 104 10.33 10.25 -6.57
N TYR A 105 9.01 10.29 -6.39
CA TYR A 105 8.07 9.20 -6.68
C TYR A 105 7.32 9.35 -8.00
N GLU A 106 7.56 10.40 -8.79
CA GLU A 106 6.87 10.61 -10.07
C GLU A 106 7.06 9.44 -11.03
N ALA A 107 8.25 8.84 -11.05
CA ALA A 107 8.55 7.68 -11.88
C ALA A 107 7.65 6.48 -11.56
N SER A 108 7.25 6.30 -10.29
CA SER A 108 6.38 5.21 -9.85
C SER A 108 4.93 5.34 -10.32
N ALA A 109 4.53 6.48 -10.89
CA ALA A 109 3.18 6.68 -11.40
C ALA A 109 2.93 5.98 -12.75
N ALA A 110 3.98 5.82 -13.57
CA ALA A 110 3.84 5.35 -14.94
C ALA A 110 3.50 3.85 -15.02
N ASP A 111 4.12 3.06 -14.15
CA ASP A 111 4.05 1.59 -14.08
C ASP A 111 3.39 1.10 -12.78
N SER A 112 2.66 1.98 -12.09
CA SER A 112 2.12 1.71 -10.76
C SER A 112 1.20 0.48 -10.72
N LEU A 113 0.38 0.28 -11.76
CA LEU A 113 -0.57 -0.83 -11.80
C LEU A 113 0.15 -2.17 -11.94
N ASP A 114 1.11 -2.25 -12.85
CA ASP A 114 1.90 -3.46 -13.10
C ASP A 114 2.77 -3.79 -11.88
N THR A 115 3.38 -2.77 -11.28
CA THR A 115 4.20 -2.93 -10.06
C THR A 115 3.36 -3.40 -8.88
N ALA A 116 2.17 -2.81 -8.66
CA ALA A 116 1.29 -3.23 -7.58
C ALA A 116 0.78 -4.67 -7.79
N LEU A 117 0.43 -5.06 -9.01
CA LEU A 117 0.04 -6.43 -9.32
C LEU A 117 1.20 -7.42 -9.08
N ALA A 118 2.42 -7.08 -9.51
CA ALA A 118 3.61 -7.90 -9.27
C ALA A 118 3.88 -8.11 -7.78
N VAL A 119 3.74 -7.07 -6.96
CA VAL A 119 3.87 -7.16 -5.50
C VAL A 119 2.83 -8.13 -4.91
N LEU A 120 1.57 -8.05 -5.34
CA LEU A 120 0.52 -8.94 -4.84
C LEU A 120 0.73 -10.39 -5.31
N ASP A 121 1.23 -10.59 -6.53
CA ASP A 121 1.59 -11.92 -7.04
C ASP A 121 2.76 -12.55 -6.26
N GLU A 122 3.79 -11.76 -5.96
CA GLU A 122 4.91 -12.21 -5.14
C GLU A 122 4.47 -12.52 -3.71
N ALA A 123 3.56 -11.73 -3.15
CA ALA A 123 2.99 -11.96 -1.82
C ALA A 123 2.19 -13.27 -1.74
N LEU A 124 1.49 -13.66 -2.81
CA LEU A 124 0.78 -14.95 -2.90
C LEU A 124 1.73 -16.14 -3.08
N SER A 125 2.90 -15.91 -3.69
CA SER A 125 3.89 -16.95 -4.00
C SER A 125 4.92 -17.16 -2.88
N SER A 126 5.02 -16.23 -1.94
CA SER A 126 6.01 -16.25 -0.86
C SER A 126 5.70 -17.36 0.17
N PRO A 127 6.69 -18.18 0.57
CA PRO A 127 6.47 -19.22 1.57
C PRO A 127 6.14 -18.64 2.94
N LYS A 128 5.17 -19.27 3.63
CA LYS A 128 4.80 -18.90 5.01
C LYS A 128 5.99 -19.14 5.94
N THR A 129 6.40 -18.11 6.68
CA THR A 129 7.48 -18.22 7.69
C THR A 129 6.93 -18.63 9.05
#